data_AF-D5Q0L1-F1
#
_entry.id   AF-D5Q0L1-F1
#
_cell.length_a   1.000
_cell.length_b   1.000
_cell.length_c   1.000
_cell.angle_alpha   90.00
_cell.angle_beta   90.00
_cell.angle_gamma   90.00
#
_symmetry.space_group_name_H-M   'P 1'
#
loop_
_entity.id
_entity.type
_entity.pdbx_description
1 polymer ?
#
loop_
_entity_poly.entity_id
_entity_poly.type
_entity_poly.pdbx_seq_one_letter_code
_entity_poly.pdbx_strand_id
1 'polypeptide(L)'
;MLELTKIIELLEEHKIEVSIPKELHKYSLLEYLELCQQSGGTYFYIKTLEGALKEARNELIIKLFNGKNYMELARMFEMSVINVRHIVRKK
;
A
#
# COMPACT_ATOMS: atom_id res chain seq x y z
N MET A 1 -1.94 -27.67 -11.50
CA MET A 1 -0.58 -27.18 -11.19
C MET A 1 0.18 -28.36 -10.58
N LEU A 2 1.47 -28.52 -10.86
CA LEU A 2 2.28 -29.49 -10.11
C LEU A 2 2.28 -29.09 -8.63
N GLU A 3 2.12 -30.06 -7.74
CA GLU A 3 2.27 -29.86 -6.30
C GLU A 3 3.67 -29.31 -6.01
N LEU A 4 3.77 -28.29 -5.14
CA LEU A 4 5.02 -27.58 -4.86
C LEU A 4 6.13 -28.52 -4.39
N THR A 5 5.76 -29.54 -3.60
CA THR A 5 6.65 -30.60 -3.11
C THR A 5 7.29 -31.39 -4.24
N LYS A 6 6.53 -31.73 -5.29
CA LYS A 6 7.05 -32.47 -6.47
C LYS A 6 8.05 -31.64 -7.26
N ILE A 7 7.86 -30.31 -7.30
CA ILE A 7 8.80 -29.40 -7.95
C ILE A 7 10.11 -29.37 -7.17
N ILE A 8 10.05 -29.29 -5.84
CA ILE A 8 11.24 -29.29 -4.98
C ILE A 8 12.02 -30.60 -5.14
N GLU A 9 11.33 -31.75 -5.11
CA GLU A 9 11.96 -33.07 -5.33
C GLU A 9 12.72 -33.11 -6.67
N LEU A 10 12.12 -32.63 -7.76
CA LEU A 10 12.77 -32.57 -9.08
C LEU A 10 13.98 -31.62 -9.09
N LEU A 11 13.89 -30.47 -8.42
CA LEU A 11 15.01 -29.52 -8.31
C LEU A 11 16.19 -30.14 -7.57
N GLU A 12 15.94 -30.88 -6.49
CA GLU A 12 16.97 -31.59 -5.73
C GLU A 12 17.60 -32.73 -6.54
N GLU A 13 16.78 -33.55 -7.21
CA GLU A 13 17.25 -34.66 -8.06
C GLU A 13 18.20 -34.15 -9.16
N HIS A 14 17.85 -33.04 -9.79
CA HIS A 14 18.63 -32.43 -10.86
C HIS A 14 19.70 -31.45 -10.36
N LYS A 15 19.87 -31.27 -9.05
CA LYS A 15 20.84 -30.32 -8.44
C LYS A 15 20.69 -28.89 -8.98
N ILE A 16 19.45 -28.44 -9.16
CA ILE A 16 19.12 -27.11 -9.65
C ILE A 16 18.85 -26.19 -8.45
N GLU A 17 19.62 -25.12 -8.34
CA GLU A 17 19.44 -24.12 -7.29
C GLU A 17 18.44 -23.04 -7.68
N VAL A 18 17.58 -22.66 -6.73
CA VAL A 18 16.67 -21.52 -6.88
C VAL A 18 17.36 -20.27 -6.33
N SER A 19 17.32 -19.18 -7.09
CA SER A 19 17.83 -17.89 -6.61
C SER A 19 16.91 -17.32 -5.53
N ILE A 20 17.44 -17.21 -4.31
CA ILE A 20 16.75 -16.60 -3.17
C ILE A 20 17.46 -15.27 -2.83
N PRO A 21 16.73 -14.15 -2.71
CA PRO A 21 17.28 -12.88 -2.22
C PRO A 21 17.95 -13.04 -0.86
N LYS A 22 19.06 -12.33 -0.62
CA LYS A 22 19.88 -12.49 0.60
C LYS A 22 19.08 -12.23 1.88
N GLU A 23 18.14 -11.30 1.82
CA GLU A 23 17.27 -10.91 2.93
C GLU A 23 16.29 -12.01 3.34
N LEU A 24 16.06 -12.99 2.45
CA LEU A 24 15.15 -14.11 2.62
C LEU A 24 15.87 -15.43 2.86
N HIS A 25 17.21 -15.46 2.95
CA HIS A 25 18.00 -16.67 3.25
C HIS A 25 17.71 -17.29 4.62
N LYS A 26 16.98 -16.58 5.49
CA LYS A 26 16.49 -17.11 6.77
C LYS A 26 15.33 -18.10 6.63
N TYR A 27 14.68 -18.16 5.47
CA TYR A 27 13.59 -19.09 5.18
C TYR A 27 14.13 -20.31 4.43
N SER A 28 13.50 -21.47 4.63
CA SER A 28 13.72 -22.65 3.80
C SER A 28 13.23 -22.43 2.37
N LEU A 29 13.68 -23.27 1.44
CA LEU A 29 13.24 -23.22 0.03
C LEU A 29 11.71 -23.34 -0.09
N LEU A 30 11.10 -24.25 0.68
CA LEU A 30 9.65 -24.44 0.69
C LEU A 30 8.92 -23.18 1.16
N GLU A 31 9.31 -22.63 2.32
CA GLU A 31 8.69 -21.41 2.87
C GLU A 31 8.81 -20.22 1.92
N TYR A 32 9.97 -20.06 1.27
CA TYR A 32 10.17 -19.02 0.27
C TYR A 32 9.24 -19.20 -0.94
N LEU A 33 9.14 -20.41 -1.49
CA LEU A 33 8.29 -20.67 -2.64
C LEU A 33 6.79 -20.57 -2.32
N GLU A 34 6.36 -20.94 -1.11
CA GLU A 34 5.01 -20.69 -0.62
C GLU A 34 4.70 -19.19 -0.54
N LEU A 35 5.65 -18.40 -0.02
CA LEU A 35 5.54 -16.94 0.00
C LEU A 35 5.42 -16.36 -1.42
N CYS A 36 6.20 -16.87 -2.37
CA CYS A 36 6.08 -16.52 -3.78
C CYS A 36 4.73 -16.94 -4.38
N GLN A 37 4.20 -18.11 -4.02
CA GLN A 37 2.90 -18.55 -4.54
C GLN A 37 1.74 -17.69 -4.00
N GLN A 38 1.82 -17.26 -2.74
CA GLN A 38 0.79 -16.46 -2.08
C GLN A 38 0.84 -14.99 -2.48
N SER A 39 2.05 -14.43 -2.62
CA SER A 39 2.25 -12.98 -2.69
C SER A 39 3.06 -12.53 -3.91
N GLY A 40 3.64 -13.47 -4.67
CA GLY A 40 4.45 -13.17 -5.86
C GLY A 40 3.66 -12.38 -6.90
N GLY A 41 4.31 -11.39 -7.50
CA GLY A 41 3.66 -10.45 -8.43
C GLY A 41 2.86 -9.34 -7.74
N THR A 42 2.73 -9.35 -6.42
CA THR A 42 2.07 -8.29 -5.66
C THR A 42 3.07 -7.22 -5.25
N TYR A 43 2.70 -5.95 -5.41
CA TYR A 43 3.45 -4.81 -4.88
C TYR A 43 2.54 -4.00 -3.95
N PHE A 44 2.98 -3.78 -2.70
CA PHE A 44 2.24 -2.95 -1.75
C PHE A 44 2.69 -1.50 -1.89
N TYR A 45 1.86 -0.67 -2.53
CA TYR A 45 2.14 0.75 -2.66
C TYR A 45 1.93 1.47 -1.32
N ILE A 46 3.02 1.98 -0.75
CA ILE A 46 2.96 2.84 0.43
C ILE A 46 2.63 4.26 -0.03
N LYS A 47 1.48 4.77 0.41
CA LYS A 47 1.06 6.15 0.13
C LYS A 47 2.02 7.14 0.81
N THR A 48 2.19 8.31 0.21
CA THR A 48 2.74 9.46 0.92
C THR A 48 1.85 9.84 2.11
N LEU A 49 2.42 10.51 3.11
CA LEU A 49 1.66 11.00 4.26
C LEU A 49 0.41 11.79 3.85
N GLU A 50 0.56 12.69 2.88
CA GLU A 50 -0.53 13.51 2.33
C GLU A 50 -1.61 12.65 1.66
N GLY A 51 -1.21 11.64 0.89
CA GLY A 51 -2.13 10.71 0.23
C GLY A 51 -2.86 9.81 1.22
N ALA A 52 -2.22 9.44 2.33
CA ALA A 52 -2.83 8.69 3.42
C ALA A 52 -3.86 9.53 4.19
N LEU A 53 -3.56 10.81 4.44
CA LEU A 53 -4.41 11.72 5.22
C LEU A 53 -5.51 12.41 4.41
N LYS A 54 -5.45 12.38 3.08
CA LYS A 54 -6.32 13.17 2.19
C LYS A 54 -7.80 13.06 2.54
N GLU A 55 -8.33 11.85 2.65
CA GLU A 55 -9.76 11.62 2.88
C GLU A 55 -10.17 12.06 4.30
N ALA A 56 -9.39 11.68 5.32
CA ALA A 56 -9.63 12.10 6.70
C ALA A 56 -9.58 13.63 6.86
N ARG A 57 -8.63 14.30 6.20
CA ARG A 57 -8.52 15.77 6.17
C ARG A 57 -9.76 16.40 5.54
N ASN A 58 -10.24 15.87 4.41
CA ASN A 58 -11.42 16.42 3.73
C ASN A 58 -12.69 16.28 4.60
N GLU A 59 -12.87 15.13 5.24
CA GLU A 59 -13.95 14.91 6.21
C GLU A 59 -13.90 15.90 7.37
N LEU A 60 -12.70 16.16 7.91
CA LEU A 60 -12.51 17.12 8.98
C LEU A 60 -12.86 18.55 8.51
N ILE A 61 -12.45 18.93 7.30
CA ILE A 61 -12.82 20.22 6.67
C ILE A 61 -14.35 20.35 6.57
N ILE A 62 -15.05 19.31 6.14
CA ILE A 62 -16.52 19.32 6.03
C ILE A 62 -17.18 19.49 7.40
N LYS A 63 -16.67 18.79 8.44
CA LYS A 63 -17.20 18.87 9.80
C LYS A 63 -16.96 20.23 10.47
N LEU A 64 -15.81 20.85 10.22
CA LEU A 64 -15.44 22.15 10.78
C LEU A 64 -16.03 23.34 9.98
N PHE A 65 -16.63 23.08 8.82
CA PHE A 65 -17.20 24.13 7.99
C PHE A 65 -18.49 24.69 8.59
N ASN A 66 -18.53 26.01 8.80
CA ASN A 66 -19.65 26.71 9.42
C ASN A 66 -20.48 27.57 8.44
N GLY A 67 -20.32 27.35 7.13
CA GLY A 67 -21.00 28.11 6.08
C GLY A 67 -20.20 29.30 5.54
N LYS A 68 -19.24 29.85 6.31
CA LYS A 68 -18.51 31.08 5.94
C LYS A 68 -17.00 31.05 6.21
N ASN A 69 -16.49 30.11 7.00
CA ASN A 69 -15.08 30.05 7.43
C ASN A 69 -14.07 29.50 6.40
N TYR A 70 -14.28 29.75 5.11
CA TYR A 70 -13.42 29.20 4.04
C TYR A 70 -11.94 29.59 4.20
N MET A 71 -11.65 30.85 4.55
CA MET A 71 -10.27 31.35 4.70
C MET A 71 -9.58 30.77 5.94
N GLU A 72 -10.32 30.53 7.02
CA GLU A 72 -9.78 29.96 8.25
C GLU A 72 -9.37 28.50 8.02
N LEU A 73 -10.23 27.71 7.39
CA LEU A 73 -9.94 26.32 7.04
C LEU A 73 -8.78 26.22 6.03
N ALA A 74 -8.73 27.12 5.05
CA ALA A 74 -7.64 27.18 4.09
C ALA A 74 -6.28 27.39 4.76
N ARG A 75 -6.20 28.29 5.76
CA ARG A 75 -4.98 28.49 6.55
C ARG A 75 -4.66 27.29 7.44
N MET A 76 -5.67 26.75 8.12
CA MET A 76 -5.49 25.62 9.05
C MET A 76 -4.93 24.36 8.36
N PHE A 77 -5.33 24.11 7.11
CA PHE A 77 -4.89 22.95 6.34
C PHE A 77 -3.88 23.29 5.24
N GLU A 78 -3.28 24.48 5.32
CA GLU A 78 -2.23 24.97 4.39
C GLU A 78 -2.59 24.76 2.91
N MET A 79 -3.81 25.13 2.52
CA MET A 79 -4.31 24.95 1.16
C MET A 79 -5.07 26.15 0.63
N SER A 80 -5.36 26.15 -0.67
CA SER A 80 -6.12 27.24 -1.29
C SER A 80 -7.58 27.26 -0.83
N VAL A 81 -8.16 28.47 -0.75
CA VAL A 81 -9.59 28.67 -0.50
C VAL A 81 -10.46 27.93 -1.53
N ILE A 82 -9.98 27.84 -2.77
CA ILE A 82 -10.66 27.11 -3.85
C ILE A 82 -10.75 25.61 -3.52
N ASN A 83 -9.69 25.00 -2.99
CA ASN A 83 -9.71 23.59 -2.58
C ASN A 83 -10.71 23.35 -1.46
N VAL A 84 -10.75 24.22 -0.45
CA VAL A 84 -11.75 24.14 0.63
C VAL A 84 -13.17 24.24 0.05
N ARG A 85 -13.43 25.21 -0.86
CA ARG A 85 -14.73 25.34 -1.55
C ARG A 85 -15.12 24.07 -2.31
N HIS A 86 -14.19 23.46 -3.02
CA HIS A 86 -14.44 22.21 -3.73
C HIS A 86 -14.76 21.05 -2.78
N ILE A 87 -14.05 20.95 -1.65
CA ILE A 87 -14.28 19.91 -0.65
C ILE A 87 -15.68 20.05 -0.05
N VAL A 88 -16.04 21.25 0.44
CA VAL A 88 -17.35 21.45 1.10
C VAL A 88 -18.54 21.39 0.14
N ARG A 89 -18.33 21.64 -1.17
CA ARG A 89 -19.38 21.50 -2.20
C ARG A 89 -19.66 20.05 -2.59
N LYS A 90 -18.75 19.12 -2.27
CA LYS A 90 -18.94 17.68 -2.49
C LYS A 90 -19.72 16.99 -1.36
N LYS A 91 -20.06 17.73 -0.30
CA LYS A 91 -21.02 17.30 0.72
C LYS A 91 -22.39 17.07 0.09
#